data_AF-A0AAJ2RSA9-F1
#
_entry.id   AF-A0AAJ2RSA9-F1
#
_cell.length_a   1.000
_cell.length_b   1.000
_cell.length_c   1.000
_cell.angle_alpha   90.00
_cell.angle_beta   90.00
_cell.angle_gamma   90.00
#
_symmetry.space_group_name_H-M   'P 1'
#
loop_
_entity.id
_entity.type
_entity.pdbx_description
1 polymer ?
#
loop_
_entity_poly.entity_id
_entity_poly.type
_entity_poly.pdbx_seq_one_letter_code
_entity_poly.pdbx_strand_id
1 'polypeptide(L)'
;MNQRIQLASVDDQINVTAREAVRQRISWPVNLTPANVTYHSRGHALLMGNSHEVSQAARVLQGRGLASLTLLTTDSAVDLAAASEPLTCQTLSDTQQSQLRITGYLGAFRVEIAPEDSDTLNLAQALIERDVFDVVLDLSAAGSSNSTQSWEIPPPGYVCLDWLVQESQRGEVLESVIDLVGEFDKPRYFQVNSDLCAHSASGNVGCTRCLDVCPADAISSFQGRIESRIEIDPFLCQGVGSCTSACPTGAIEFRLPETRRQQDTLATWLAAYREAGGQAPVMRFVTHDSLDAERKAGVVTPGHLLDVPLEELGAAGHDQWLTALVNGAAEVRIQLHDEMPPRLTTFITHQVAQAHGLLEALGHDTTRIKLLQPEPTDERDALPTLTPLTAAALTFTEPHKRARFNQVLATLAALGAPSNDRHSMPEGAAYGGIQVDREACTLCHACVSNCPTPALKAGGDTPALSFLESDCVQCGLCEQACPEDAITLLPGFLAAPERDTRHICHEEAAFECIGCGKPFATASTIATIKAKLANHPYFAGDALARLEMCEDCRVKDVWKTMIRDPDAQLKV
;
A
#
# COMPACT_ATOMS: atom_id res chain seq x y z
N MET A 1 52.93 -18.67 30.54
CA MET A 1 52.32 -18.17 29.29
C MET A 1 51.29 -17.12 29.67
N ASN A 2 51.64 -15.83 29.63
CA ASN A 2 50.68 -14.74 29.81
C ASN A 2 50.75 -13.85 28.56
N GLN A 3 50.06 -14.25 27.50
CA GLN A 3 49.85 -13.39 26.35
C GLN A 3 48.88 -12.27 26.76
N ARG A 4 49.38 -11.04 26.82
CA ARG A 4 48.54 -9.85 26.92
C ARG A 4 47.75 -9.72 25.62
N ILE A 5 46.43 -9.80 25.71
CA ILE A 5 45.51 -9.45 24.63
C ILE A 5 45.71 -7.97 24.33
N GLN A 6 46.14 -7.62 23.10
CA GLN A 6 46.09 -6.25 22.61
C GLN A 6 44.62 -5.91 22.36
N LEU A 7 44.07 -5.02 23.20
CA LEU A 7 42.79 -4.37 22.91
C LEU A 7 43.02 -3.44 21.73
N ALA A 8 42.49 -3.80 20.56
CA ALA A 8 42.42 -2.90 19.41
C ALA A 8 41.64 -1.64 19.81
N SER A 9 42.11 -0.46 19.40
CA SER A 9 41.35 0.77 19.58
C SER A 9 40.03 0.61 18.84
N VAL A 10 38.92 0.65 19.58
CA VAL A 10 37.58 0.69 19.02
C VAL A 10 37.52 1.96 18.19
N ASP A 11 37.50 1.81 16.86
CA ASP A 11 37.41 2.94 15.94
C ASP A 11 36.01 3.54 16.06
N ASP A 12 35.89 4.56 16.92
CA ASP A 12 34.61 5.16 17.31
C ASP A 12 33.84 5.66 16.09
N GLN A 13 34.54 6.14 15.07
CA GLN A 13 33.89 6.71 13.88
C GLN A 13 33.24 5.61 13.03
N ILE A 14 33.93 4.49 12.79
CA ILE A 14 33.38 3.34 12.06
C ILE A 14 32.19 2.75 12.82
N ASN A 15 32.28 2.66 14.15
CA ASN A 15 31.18 2.14 14.97
C ASN A 15 30.00 3.11 15.04
N VAL A 16 30.23 4.43 15.04
CA VAL A 16 29.18 5.44 14.94
C VAL A 16 28.48 5.36 13.59
N THR A 17 29.22 5.28 12.48
CA THR A 17 28.65 5.14 11.13
C THR A 17 27.91 3.82 10.95
N ALA A 18 28.43 2.70 11.49
CA ALA A 18 27.73 1.42 11.50
C ALA A 18 26.45 1.46 12.35
N ARG A 19 26.48 2.13 13.51
CA ARG A 19 25.31 2.32 14.38
C ARG A 19 24.23 3.21 13.73
N GLU A 20 24.62 4.27 13.04
CA GLU A 20 23.70 5.13 12.29
C GLU A 20 23.11 4.39 11.07
N ALA A 21 23.93 3.65 10.32
CA ALA A 21 23.47 2.82 9.21
C ALA A 21 22.48 1.72 9.67
N VAL A 22 22.70 1.12 10.85
CA VAL A 22 21.75 0.17 11.45
C VAL A 22 20.46 0.86 11.87
N ARG A 23 20.49 2.02 12.51
CA ARG A 23 19.29 2.78 12.91
C ARG A 23 18.46 3.27 11.72
N GLN A 24 19.11 3.54 10.59
CA GLN A 24 18.46 3.99 9.36
C GLN A 24 17.92 2.82 8.51
N ARG A 25 18.59 1.66 8.51
CA ARG A 25 18.13 0.45 7.79
C ARG A 25 17.13 -0.39 8.58
N ILE A 26 17.27 -0.44 9.90
CA ILE A 26 16.51 -1.31 10.77
C ILE A 26 16.06 -0.46 11.94
N SER A 27 14.76 -0.14 11.99
CA SER A 27 14.17 0.37 13.22
C SER A 27 14.49 -0.61 14.35
N TRP A 28 14.99 -0.09 15.49
CA TRP A 28 15.14 -0.88 16.73
C TRP A 28 13.88 -1.73 16.92
N PRO A 29 13.94 -3.02 17.30
CA PRO A 29 12.74 -3.80 17.50
C PRO A 29 11.90 -3.14 18.59
N VAL A 30 10.91 -2.35 18.16
CA VAL A 30 9.76 -1.92 18.95
C VAL A 30 8.78 -3.11 19.08
N ASN A 31 9.20 -4.32 18.70
CA ASN A 31 8.52 -5.60 18.98
C ASN A 31 8.64 -6.04 20.45
N LEU A 32 8.56 -5.06 21.37
CA LEU A 32 8.08 -5.27 22.74
C LEU A 32 6.86 -4.37 23.04
N THR A 33 6.36 -3.60 22.06
CA THR A 33 5.06 -2.93 22.11
C THR A 33 3.98 -3.92 21.63
N PRO A 34 2.78 -3.96 22.23
CA PRO A 34 1.87 -5.08 22.06
C PRO A 34 1.56 -5.36 20.58
N ALA A 35 1.27 -6.62 20.26
CA ALA A 35 0.75 -7.00 18.94
C ALA A 35 -0.58 -6.29 18.59
N ASN A 36 -1.15 -5.57 19.56
CA ASN A 36 -2.46 -4.95 19.53
C ASN A 36 -2.36 -3.42 19.72
N VAL A 37 -3.39 -2.76 19.26
CA VAL A 37 -3.77 -1.39 19.54
C VAL A 37 -4.90 -1.44 20.56
N THR A 38 -4.78 -0.66 21.62
CA THR A 38 -5.80 -0.58 22.67
C THR A 38 -6.59 0.72 22.50
N TYR A 39 -7.92 0.61 22.42
CA TYR A 39 -8.84 1.73 22.52
C TYR A 39 -9.32 1.88 23.96
N HIS A 40 -9.46 3.12 24.42
CA HIS A 40 -9.98 3.42 25.75
C HIS A 40 -11.17 4.35 25.62
N SER A 41 -12.36 3.87 25.99
CA SER A 41 -13.60 4.65 25.97
C SER A 41 -14.18 4.70 27.37
N ARG A 42 -14.48 5.91 27.86
CA ARG A 42 -15.18 6.15 29.12
C ARG A 42 -16.66 6.47 28.91
N GLY A 43 -17.14 6.42 27.66
CA GLY A 43 -18.53 6.71 27.33
C GLY A 43 -18.88 8.19 27.28
N HIS A 44 -17.94 9.07 26.94
CA HIS A 44 -18.27 10.46 26.56
C HIS A 44 -18.79 10.49 25.12
N ALA A 45 -20.10 10.35 24.94
CA ALA A 45 -20.71 10.18 23.63
C ALA A 45 -21.25 11.50 23.04
N LEU A 46 -21.02 11.69 21.74
CA LEU A 46 -21.61 12.76 20.94
C LEU A 46 -22.72 12.18 20.06
N LEU A 47 -23.91 12.77 20.12
CA LEU A 47 -25.03 12.46 19.24
C LEU A 47 -25.24 13.63 18.30
N MET A 48 -25.29 13.38 16.99
CA MET A 48 -25.51 14.43 16.00
C MET A 48 -26.66 14.09 15.04
N GLY A 49 -27.44 15.10 14.66
CA GLY A 49 -28.59 14.94 13.77
C GLY A 49 -29.68 15.98 14.01
N ASN A 50 -30.89 15.73 13.51
CA ASN A 50 -32.01 16.62 13.81
C ASN A 50 -32.48 16.45 15.27
N SER A 51 -33.10 17.49 15.80
CA SER A 51 -33.58 17.56 17.19
C SER A 51 -34.49 16.39 17.58
N HIS A 52 -35.33 15.92 16.66
CA HIS A 52 -36.26 14.81 16.93
C HIS A 52 -35.49 13.51 17.17
N GLU A 53 -34.67 13.09 16.23
CA GLU A 53 -33.93 11.82 16.28
C GLU A 53 -32.92 11.81 17.43
N VAL A 54 -32.16 12.90 17.57
CA VAL A 54 -31.18 13.05 18.66
C VAL A 54 -31.87 12.94 20.02
N SER A 55 -33.04 13.57 20.19
CA SER A 55 -33.79 13.47 21.46
C SER A 55 -34.28 12.05 21.75
N GLN A 56 -34.67 11.29 20.73
CA GLN A 56 -35.16 9.92 20.89
C GLN A 56 -34.01 8.97 21.20
N ALA A 57 -32.89 9.06 20.47
CA ALA A 57 -31.69 8.28 20.73
C ALA A 57 -31.17 8.54 22.15
N ALA A 58 -31.08 9.82 22.55
CA ALA A 58 -30.61 10.21 23.86
C ALA A 58 -31.48 9.62 24.99
N ARG A 59 -32.81 9.59 24.85
CA ARG A 59 -33.70 8.96 25.85
C ARG A 59 -33.45 7.47 26.03
N VAL A 60 -33.07 6.76 24.96
CA VAL A 60 -32.77 5.32 25.03
C VAL A 60 -31.42 5.07 25.70
N LEU A 61 -30.42 5.92 25.43
CA LEU A 61 -29.06 5.78 25.95
C LEU A 61 -28.91 6.30 27.39
N GLN A 62 -29.80 7.18 27.84
CA GLN A 62 -29.72 7.79 29.16
C GLN A 62 -29.71 6.75 30.30
N GLY A 63 -28.77 6.91 31.23
CA GLY A 63 -28.64 6.01 32.39
C GLY A 63 -28.15 4.60 32.08
N ARG A 64 -27.65 4.34 30.87
CA ARG A 64 -27.17 3.02 30.42
C ARG A 64 -25.65 2.81 30.54
N GLY A 65 -24.93 3.72 31.23
CA GLY A 65 -23.50 3.56 31.51
C GLY A 65 -22.55 4.50 30.77
N LEU A 66 -23.08 5.44 29.98
CA LEU A 66 -22.31 6.53 29.39
C LEU A 66 -21.90 7.56 30.47
N ALA A 67 -20.68 8.07 30.41
CA ALA A 67 -20.19 9.09 31.34
C ALA A 67 -20.76 10.48 31.06
N SER A 68 -21.07 10.79 29.80
CA SER A 68 -21.77 12.03 29.42
C SER A 68 -22.40 11.91 28.05
N LEU A 69 -23.46 12.67 27.82
CA LEU A 69 -24.10 12.81 26.52
C LEU A 69 -23.98 14.26 26.03
N THR A 70 -23.47 14.44 24.82
CA THR A 70 -23.48 15.74 24.13
C THR A 70 -24.38 15.63 22.91
N LEU A 71 -25.35 16.53 22.80
CA LEU A 71 -26.32 16.58 21.72
C LEU A 71 -25.97 17.73 20.79
N LEU A 72 -25.69 17.41 19.53
CA LEU A 72 -25.36 18.36 18.48
C LEU A 72 -26.49 18.38 17.45
N THR A 73 -27.37 19.38 17.55
CA THR A 73 -28.57 19.44 16.72
C THR A 73 -28.43 20.38 15.53
N THR A 74 -29.08 20.04 14.42
CA THR A 74 -28.98 20.81 13.16
C THR A 74 -30.10 21.82 12.94
N ASP A 75 -31.19 21.75 13.71
CA ASP A 75 -32.43 22.52 13.46
C ASP A 75 -32.89 23.32 14.69
N SER A 76 -32.95 22.70 15.86
CA SER A 76 -33.42 23.34 17.09
C SER A 76 -32.82 22.73 18.35
N ALA A 77 -32.81 23.49 19.44
CA ALA A 77 -32.32 23.01 20.73
C ALA A 77 -33.27 21.95 21.31
N VAL A 78 -32.70 20.93 21.93
CA VAL A 78 -33.45 19.86 22.59
C VAL A 78 -33.40 20.07 24.10
N ASP A 79 -34.57 20.00 24.73
CA ASP A 79 -34.69 19.95 26.19
C ASP A 79 -35.06 18.52 26.61
N LEU A 80 -34.14 17.83 27.30
CA LEU A 80 -34.39 16.53 27.91
C LEU A 80 -34.49 16.70 29.41
N ALA A 81 -35.69 16.52 29.95
CA ALA A 81 -35.91 16.54 31.39
C ALA A 81 -35.25 15.31 32.06
N ALA A 82 -34.56 15.53 33.18
CA ALA A 82 -34.07 14.51 34.11
C ALA A 82 -33.03 13.51 33.56
N ALA A 83 -31.94 14.00 32.97
CA ALA A 83 -30.77 13.16 32.67
C ALA A 83 -30.07 12.69 33.96
N SER A 84 -29.67 11.42 34.01
CA SER A 84 -28.89 10.83 35.11
C SER A 84 -27.40 11.18 35.07
N GLU A 85 -26.90 11.54 33.90
CA GLU A 85 -25.50 11.92 33.61
C GLU A 85 -25.41 13.35 33.06
N PRO A 86 -24.21 13.96 33.01
CA PRO A 86 -24.02 15.26 32.38
C PRO A 86 -24.52 15.27 30.93
N LEU A 87 -25.44 16.20 30.64
CA LEU A 87 -26.06 16.39 29.34
C LEU A 87 -25.80 17.82 28.87
N THR A 88 -25.13 17.96 27.72
CA THR A 88 -24.92 19.26 27.05
C THR A 88 -25.63 19.24 25.71
N CYS A 89 -26.33 20.32 25.34
CA CYS A 89 -26.97 20.46 24.03
C CYS A 89 -26.46 21.72 23.34
N GLN A 90 -26.06 21.58 22.07
CA GLN A 90 -25.63 22.68 21.21
C GLN A 90 -26.31 22.55 19.85
N THR A 91 -26.93 23.64 19.39
CA THR A 91 -27.46 23.72 18.02
C THR A 91 -26.44 24.39 17.12
N LEU A 92 -26.18 23.78 15.96
CA LEU A 92 -25.28 24.34 14.95
C LEU A 92 -26.07 25.11 13.90
N SER A 93 -25.59 26.30 13.56
CA SER A 93 -26.03 27.01 12.34
C SER A 93 -25.58 26.26 11.07
N ASP A 94 -26.27 26.50 9.95
CA ASP A 94 -25.92 25.89 8.66
C ASP A 94 -24.44 26.10 8.27
N THR A 95 -23.88 27.28 8.57
CA THR A 95 -22.47 27.60 8.33
C THR A 95 -21.53 26.78 9.21
N GLN A 96 -21.90 26.55 10.48
CA GLN A 96 -21.09 25.72 11.37
C GLN A 96 -21.17 24.24 11.00
N GLN A 97 -22.33 23.79 10.50
CA GLN A 97 -22.50 22.43 9.99
C GLN A 97 -21.56 22.20 8.81
N SER A 98 -21.52 23.10 7.82
CA SER A 98 -20.61 22.93 6.66
C SER A 98 -19.11 23.03 7.01
N GLN A 99 -18.77 23.60 8.16
CA GLN A 99 -17.40 23.72 8.67
C GLN A 99 -17.03 22.63 9.70
N LEU A 100 -17.97 21.73 10.01
CA LEU A 100 -17.77 20.66 10.98
C LEU A 100 -16.84 19.59 10.41
N ARG A 101 -15.77 19.29 11.14
CA ARG A 101 -14.79 18.25 10.82
C ARG A 101 -14.70 17.28 11.98
N ILE A 102 -14.81 15.99 11.68
CA ILE A 102 -14.69 14.93 12.68
C ILE A 102 -13.49 14.06 12.28
N THR A 103 -12.55 13.91 13.21
CA THR A 103 -11.36 13.08 13.01
C THR A 103 -11.09 12.25 14.26
N GLY A 104 -10.39 11.13 14.10
CA GLY A 104 -10.04 10.25 15.21
C GLY A 104 -10.77 8.92 15.14
N TYR A 105 -10.90 8.29 16.29
CA TYR A 105 -11.34 6.92 16.47
C TYR A 105 -11.87 6.74 17.90
N LEU A 106 -12.35 5.54 18.24
CA LEU A 106 -12.90 5.18 19.54
C LEU A 106 -12.01 5.63 20.70
N GLY A 107 -12.53 6.51 21.55
CA GLY A 107 -11.81 7.11 22.68
C GLY A 107 -11.04 8.40 22.37
N ALA A 108 -11.01 8.84 21.10
CA ALA A 108 -10.15 9.93 20.64
C ALA A 108 -10.75 10.75 19.48
N PHE A 109 -12.08 10.91 19.41
CA PHE A 109 -12.71 11.74 18.39
C PHE A 109 -12.53 13.23 18.69
N ARG A 110 -11.88 13.94 17.77
CA ARG A 110 -11.82 15.40 17.73
C ARG A 110 -12.91 15.91 16.80
N VAL A 111 -13.77 16.76 17.35
CA VAL A 111 -14.91 17.34 16.64
C VAL A 111 -14.71 18.84 16.64
N GLU A 112 -14.46 19.39 15.45
CA GLU A 112 -13.96 20.75 15.30
C GLU A 112 -14.81 21.54 14.31
N ILE A 113 -15.05 22.81 14.61
CA ILE A 113 -15.54 23.78 13.63
C ILE A 113 -14.32 24.54 13.14
N ALA A 114 -14.02 24.44 11.85
CA ALA A 114 -12.84 25.04 11.22
C ALA A 114 -13.26 26.09 10.18
N PRO A 115 -13.47 27.36 10.58
CA PRO A 115 -13.76 28.45 9.64
C PRO A 115 -12.51 28.82 8.83
N GLU A 116 -12.70 29.33 7.61
CA GLU A 116 -11.57 29.68 6.71
C GLU A 116 -10.67 30.80 7.27
N ASP A 117 -11.25 31.75 8.02
CA ASP A 117 -10.59 32.98 8.48
C ASP A 117 -10.51 33.13 10.01
N SER A 118 -10.66 32.05 10.78
CA SER A 118 -10.57 32.12 12.24
C SER A 118 -9.98 30.87 12.88
N ASP A 119 -9.67 30.96 14.18
CA ASP A 119 -9.20 29.82 14.95
C ASP A 119 -10.23 28.67 14.93
N THR A 120 -9.70 27.44 14.88
CA THR A 120 -10.50 26.21 14.94
C THR A 120 -11.05 26.00 16.35
N LEU A 121 -12.35 25.76 16.46
CA LEU A 121 -13.03 25.51 17.73
C LEU A 121 -13.20 24.01 17.94
N ASN A 122 -12.55 23.45 18.98
CA ASN A 122 -12.79 22.09 19.43
C ASN A 122 -14.05 22.02 20.31
N LEU A 123 -15.08 21.30 19.85
CA LEU A 123 -16.36 21.18 20.54
C LEU A 123 -16.27 20.35 21.82
N ALA A 124 -15.39 19.35 21.89
CA ALA A 124 -15.19 18.61 23.15
C ALA A 124 -14.65 19.55 24.24
N GLN A 125 -13.73 20.44 23.87
CA GLN A 125 -13.11 21.37 24.83
C GLN A 125 -14.12 22.42 25.28
N ALA A 126 -14.96 22.89 24.36
CA ALA A 126 -15.95 23.93 24.63
C ALA A 126 -17.16 23.41 25.42
N LEU A 127 -17.60 22.17 25.19
CA LEU A 127 -18.87 21.65 25.72
C LEU A 127 -18.72 20.75 26.94
N ILE A 128 -17.59 20.05 27.07
CA ILE A 128 -17.37 19.07 28.13
C ILE A 128 -15.98 19.17 28.77
N GLU A 129 -15.23 20.25 28.49
CA GLU A 129 -13.88 20.53 29.04
C GLU A 129 -12.88 19.38 28.83
N ARG A 130 -12.94 18.73 27.66
CA ARG A 130 -12.05 17.62 27.26
C ARG A 130 -11.48 17.84 25.87
N ASP A 131 -10.38 17.17 25.55
CA ASP A 131 -9.81 17.26 24.19
C ASP A 131 -10.61 16.48 23.14
N VAL A 132 -11.35 15.44 23.56
CA VAL A 132 -11.99 14.45 22.66
C VAL A 132 -13.31 13.91 23.21
N PHE A 133 -14.15 13.43 22.30
CA PHE A 133 -15.24 12.49 22.56
C PHE A 133 -14.76 11.04 22.40
N ASP A 134 -15.42 10.12 23.09
CA ASP A 134 -15.06 8.70 23.00
C ASP A 134 -15.82 8.00 21.88
N VAL A 135 -17.10 8.33 21.68
CA VAL A 135 -17.99 7.69 20.70
C VAL A 135 -18.81 8.76 19.99
N VAL A 136 -19.05 8.59 18.69
CA VAL A 136 -19.92 9.46 17.89
C VAL A 136 -21.07 8.63 17.32
N LEU A 137 -22.31 9.05 17.59
CA LEU A 137 -23.52 8.51 16.97
C LEU A 137 -24.06 9.55 15.99
N ASP A 138 -23.94 9.26 14.70
CA ASP A 138 -24.44 10.10 13.62
C ASP A 138 -25.80 9.61 13.12
N LEU A 139 -26.83 10.40 13.44
CA LEU A 139 -28.22 10.22 13.00
C LEU A 139 -28.51 11.00 11.71
N SER A 140 -27.58 11.83 11.24
CA SER A 140 -27.72 12.62 10.01
C SER A 140 -27.44 11.81 8.73
N ALA A 141 -26.92 10.59 8.89
CA ALA A 141 -26.42 9.74 7.81
C ALA A 141 -27.50 9.27 6.80
N ALA A 142 -28.79 9.42 7.13
CA ALA A 142 -29.88 9.00 6.25
C ALA A 142 -30.45 10.14 5.41
N GLY A 143 -29.96 10.28 4.18
CA GLY A 143 -30.65 11.06 3.14
C GLY A 143 -30.47 12.58 3.19
N SER A 144 -29.55 13.10 4.01
CA SER A 144 -29.18 14.52 3.97
C SER A 144 -27.96 14.75 3.06
N SER A 145 -28.10 15.63 2.07
CA SER A 145 -26.97 16.13 1.25
C SER A 145 -25.91 16.90 2.05
N ASN A 146 -26.08 17.03 3.36
CA ASN A 146 -25.22 17.77 4.29
C ASN A 146 -24.34 16.86 5.17
N SER A 147 -24.21 15.56 4.87
CA SER A 147 -23.17 14.75 5.53
C SER A 147 -21.80 15.33 5.16
N THR A 148 -21.14 15.95 6.13
CA THR A 148 -19.88 16.68 5.94
C THR A 148 -18.69 15.76 5.70
N GLN A 149 -18.84 14.46 5.93
CA GLN A 149 -17.78 13.47 5.76
C GLN A 149 -18.37 12.09 5.46
N SER A 150 -18.11 11.57 4.26
CA SER A 150 -18.50 10.22 3.88
C SER A 150 -17.30 9.29 4.02
N TRP A 151 -17.31 8.47 5.07
CA TRP A 151 -16.38 7.33 5.17
C TRP A 151 -17.00 6.12 4.49
N GLU A 152 -16.20 5.39 3.71
CA GLU A 152 -16.65 4.09 3.20
C GLU A 152 -16.66 3.05 4.31
N ILE A 153 -15.64 3.08 5.18
CA ILE A 153 -15.65 2.36 6.46
C ILE A 153 -15.43 3.39 7.57
N PRO A 154 -16.45 3.68 8.40
CA PRO A 154 -16.31 4.60 9.52
C PRO A 154 -15.22 4.15 10.50
N PRO A 155 -14.44 5.07 11.10
CA PRO A 155 -13.51 4.73 12.16
C PRO A 155 -14.20 3.97 13.29
N PRO A 156 -13.52 3.03 13.97
CA PRO A 156 -14.08 2.37 15.14
C PRO A 156 -14.63 3.42 16.13
N GLY A 157 -15.83 3.23 16.65
CA GLY A 157 -16.49 4.18 17.55
C GLY A 157 -17.28 5.31 16.87
N TYR A 158 -17.26 5.38 15.54
CA TYR A 158 -18.19 6.21 14.77
C TYR A 158 -19.35 5.33 14.27
N VAL A 159 -20.55 5.56 14.79
CA VAL A 159 -21.74 4.75 14.54
C VAL A 159 -22.73 5.57 13.74
N CYS A 160 -23.10 5.10 12.55
CA CYS A 160 -24.16 5.70 11.74
C CYS A 160 -25.48 4.98 12.04
N LEU A 161 -26.57 5.72 12.21
CA LEU A 161 -27.90 5.15 12.34
C LEU A 161 -28.91 5.93 11.51
N ASP A 162 -29.42 5.29 10.46
CA ASP A 162 -30.63 5.77 9.78
C ASP A 162 -31.84 5.53 10.68
N TRP A 163 -32.50 6.61 11.09
CA TRP A 163 -33.67 6.52 11.97
C TRP A 163 -34.89 5.84 11.31
N LEU A 164 -34.90 5.69 9.99
CA LEU A 164 -35.97 5.04 9.22
C LEU A 164 -35.87 3.51 9.22
N VAL A 165 -34.78 2.93 9.73
CA VAL A 165 -34.65 1.47 9.84
C VAL A 165 -35.62 0.88 10.87
N GLN A 166 -35.78 -0.44 10.84
CA GLN A 166 -36.73 -1.14 11.71
C GLN A 166 -36.40 -0.90 13.19
N GLU A 167 -37.42 -0.85 14.05
CA GLU A 167 -37.26 -0.56 15.48
C GLU A 167 -36.30 -1.54 16.20
N SER A 168 -36.32 -2.82 15.83
CA SER A 168 -35.36 -3.81 16.35
C SER A 168 -33.92 -3.48 15.97
N GLN A 169 -33.66 -3.13 14.71
CA GLN A 169 -32.34 -2.73 14.23
C GLN A 169 -31.87 -1.43 14.89
N ARG A 170 -32.78 -0.46 15.08
CA ARG A 170 -32.47 0.76 15.84
C ARG A 170 -32.04 0.44 17.27
N GLY A 171 -32.79 -0.44 17.94
CA GLY A 171 -32.44 -0.92 19.28
C GLY A 171 -31.06 -1.54 19.32
N GLU A 172 -30.75 -2.48 18.41
CA GLU A 172 -29.45 -3.14 18.32
C GLU A 172 -28.30 -2.14 18.11
N VAL A 173 -28.45 -1.16 17.21
CA VAL A 173 -27.42 -0.14 16.98
C VAL A 173 -27.23 0.74 18.22
N LEU A 174 -28.30 1.17 18.89
CA LEU A 174 -28.19 1.98 20.10
C LEU A 174 -27.55 1.20 21.25
N GLU A 175 -27.84 -0.09 21.40
CA GLU A 175 -27.14 -0.95 22.36
C GLU A 175 -25.64 -1.06 22.02
N SER A 176 -25.28 -1.18 20.74
CA SER A 176 -23.87 -1.26 20.34
C SER A 176 -23.06 -0.02 20.75
N VAL A 177 -23.69 1.16 20.85
CA VAL A 177 -23.06 2.39 21.35
C VAL A 177 -22.65 2.26 22.83
N ILE A 178 -23.43 1.54 23.62
CA ILE A 178 -23.13 1.27 25.03
C ILE A 178 -22.01 0.25 25.15
N ASP A 179 -22.00 -0.77 24.29
CA ASP A 179 -20.96 -1.80 24.24
C ASP A 179 -19.58 -1.25 23.85
N LEU A 180 -19.51 -0.01 23.34
CA LEU A 180 -18.28 0.71 23.05
C LEU A 180 -17.66 1.41 24.29
N VAL A 181 -18.18 1.20 25.50
CA VAL A 181 -17.58 1.69 26.75
C VAL A 181 -16.66 0.63 27.36
N GLY A 182 -15.37 0.95 27.52
CA GLY A 182 -14.39 0.03 28.08
C GLY A 182 -13.02 0.12 27.42
N GLU A 183 -12.26 -0.97 27.55
CA GLU A 183 -10.96 -1.16 26.91
C GLU A 183 -11.07 -2.25 25.85
N PHE A 184 -10.59 -1.97 24.65
CA PHE A 184 -10.71 -2.86 23.50
C PHE A 184 -9.35 -3.05 22.86
N ASP A 185 -8.97 -4.29 22.58
CA ASP A 185 -7.73 -4.61 21.88
C ASP A 185 -8.01 -5.09 20.46
N LYS A 186 -7.31 -4.53 19.49
CA LYS A 186 -7.33 -4.97 18.09
C LYS A 186 -5.91 -5.23 17.60
N PRO A 187 -5.62 -6.33 16.90
CA PRO A 187 -4.29 -6.57 16.37
C PRO A 187 -3.86 -5.46 15.40
N ARG A 188 -2.54 -5.24 15.33
CA ARG A 188 -1.93 -4.52 14.21
C ARG A 188 -1.86 -5.48 13.03
N TYR A 189 -2.73 -5.29 12.04
CA TYR A 189 -2.87 -6.23 10.93
C TYR A 189 -1.65 -6.28 10.00
N PHE A 190 -1.02 -5.12 9.76
CA PHE A 190 -0.02 -4.98 8.70
C PHE A 190 1.35 -4.56 9.22
N GLN A 191 2.37 -4.94 8.48
CA GLN A 191 3.73 -4.43 8.61
C GLN A 191 4.21 -3.89 7.26
N VAL A 192 4.95 -2.77 7.31
CA VAL A 192 5.58 -2.15 6.13
C VAL A 192 7.08 -2.39 6.18
N ASN A 193 7.64 -2.93 5.10
CA ASN A 193 9.07 -3.01 4.85
C ASN A 193 9.48 -1.87 3.89
N SER A 194 10.09 -0.83 4.45
CA SER A 194 10.51 0.35 3.70
C SER A 194 11.56 0.05 2.62
N ASP A 195 12.41 -0.97 2.82
CA ASP A 195 13.45 -1.34 1.85
C ASP A 195 12.86 -1.92 0.55
N LEU A 196 11.64 -2.48 0.63
CA LEU A 196 10.91 -2.98 -0.54
C LEU A 196 9.92 -1.95 -1.10
N CYS A 197 9.72 -0.82 -0.42
CA CYS A 197 8.64 0.10 -0.74
C CYS A 197 8.99 0.99 -1.93
N ALA A 198 8.25 0.83 -3.03
CA ALA A 198 8.42 1.64 -4.24
C ALA A 198 7.71 3.01 -4.18
N HIS A 199 7.23 3.43 -3.00
CA HIS A 199 6.46 4.66 -2.85
C HIS A 199 7.29 5.92 -3.11
N SER A 200 8.57 5.91 -2.75
CA SER A 200 9.42 7.07 -2.98
C SER A 200 10.89 6.75 -3.00
N ALA A 201 11.65 7.47 -3.83
CA ALA A 201 13.10 7.44 -3.84
C ALA A 201 13.64 8.85 -4.16
N SER A 202 14.67 9.29 -3.42
CA SER A 202 15.34 10.59 -3.62
C SER A 202 14.38 11.79 -3.66
N GLY A 203 13.32 11.78 -2.86
CA GLY A 203 12.30 12.84 -2.81
C GLY A 203 11.20 12.77 -3.87
N ASN A 204 11.28 11.84 -4.83
CA ASN A 204 10.24 11.64 -5.84
C ASN A 204 9.18 10.64 -5.35
N VAL A 205 7.91 10.89 -5.66
CA VAL A 205 6.80 9.96 -5.39
C VAL A 205 6.64 8.99 -6.56
N GLY A 206 6.77 7.70 -6.26
CA GLY A 206 6.57 6.60 -7.17
C GLY A 206 5.20 5.94 -6.99
N CYS A 207 5.18 4.71 -6.46
CA CYS A 207 3.97 3.90 -6.33
C CYS A 207 3.00 4.43 -5.24
N THR A 208 1.75 4.68 -5.61
CA THR A 208 0.67 5.11 -4.67
C THR A 208 -0.40 4.06 -4.40
N ARG A 209 -0.36 2.91 -5.08
CA ARG A 209 -1.43 1.89 -5.12
C ARG A 209 -2.08 1.56 -3.78
N CYS A 210 -1.33 1.50 -2.67
CA CYS A 210 -1.89 1.21 -1.34
C CYS A 210 -2.79 2.33 -0.79
N LEU A 211 -2.46 3.59 -1.12
CA LEU A 211 -3.23 4.77 -0.72
C LEU A 211 -4.60 4.75 -1.43
N ASP A 212 -4.58 4.40 -2.72
CA ASP A 212 -5.75 4.46 -3.59
C ASP A 212 -6.80 3.36 -3.28
N VAL A 213 -6.39 2.28 -2.60
CA VAL A 213 -7.23 1.09 -2.36
C VAL A 213 -7.68 0.92 -0.92
N CYS A 214 -7.30 1.82 0.00
CA CYS A 214 -7.68 1.69 1.41
C CYS A 214 -9.07 2.33 1.65
N PRO A 215 -10.13 1.56 1.95
CA PRO A 215 -11.46 2.12 2.20
C PRO A 215 -11.63 2.72 3.60
N ALA A 216 -10.72 2.41 4.54
CA ALA A 216 -10.70 2.96 5.89
C ALA A 216 -9.86 4.25 6.01
N ASP A 217 -9.30 4.74 4.89
CA ASP A 217 -8.38 5.89 4.83
C ASP A 217 -7.25 5.83 5.88
N ALA A 218 -6.83 4.62 6.23
CA ALA A 218 -5.84 4.37 7.28
C ALA A 218 -4.39 4.53 6.79
N ILE A 219 -4.17 4.75 5.49
CA ILE A 219 -2.83 4.85 4.91
C ILE A 219 -2.62 6.28 4.41
N SER A 220 -1.55 6.92 4.87
CA SER A 220 -1.17 8.26 4.46
C SER A 220 0.25 8.27 3.88
N SER A 221 0.54 9.25 3.03
CA SER A 221 1.89 9.55 2.57
C SER A 221 2.46 10.68 3.40
N PHE A 222 3.64 10.47 3.97
CA PHE A 222 4.42 11.51 4.64
C PHE A 222 5.56 11.95 3.73
N GLN A 223 5.59 13.23 3.37
CA GLN A 223 6.68 13.85 2.63
C GLN A 223 7.56 14.69 3.56
N GLY A 224 8.72 14.15 3.94
CA GLY A 224 9.76 14.89 4.63
C GLY A 224 10.73 15.57 3.67
N ARG A 225 11.59 16.47 4.18
CA ARG A 225 12.63 17.15 3.39
C ARG A 225 13.68 16.19 2.79
N ILE A 226 13.83 15.00 3.35
CA ILE A 226 14.88 14.02 2.98
C ILE A 226 14.26 12.64 2.67
N GLU A 227 13.24 12.24 3.41
CA GLU A 227 12.59 10.93 3.27
C GLU A 227 11.09 11.11 3.06
N SER A 228 10.55 10.37 2.09
CA SER A 228 9.10 10.15 1.97
C SER A 228 8.79 8.70 2.35
N ARG A 229 7.64 8.45 2.96
CA ARG A 229 7.20 7.10 3.34
C ARG A 229 5.69 7.03 3.42
N ILE A 230 5.16 5.81 3.35
CA ILE A 230 3.78 5.57 3.76
C ILE A 230 3.72 5.29 5.27
N GLU A 231 2.61 5.66 5.89
CA GLU A 231 2.30 5.36 7.28
C GLU A 231 0.90 4.77 7.37
N ILE A 232 0.75 3.68 8.12
CA ILE A 232 -0.53 3.04 8.37
C ILE A 232 -0.94 3.39 9.81
N ASP A 233 -2.02 4.14 9.96
CA ASP A 233 -2.63 4.40 11.25
C ASP A 233 -3.30 3.10 11.75
N PRO A 234 -2.78 2.48 12.81
CA PRO A 234 -3.28 1.20 13.27
C PRO A 234 -4.61 1.32 14.04
N PHE A 235 -5.01 2.52 14.46
CA PHE A 235 -6.30 2.80 15.10
C PHE A 235 -7.43 2.94 14.06
N LEU A 236 -7.12 3.40 12.85
CA LEU A 236 -8.07 3.45 11.73
C LEU A 236 -8.09 2.15 10.92
N CYS A 237 -6.95 1.45 10.81
CA CYS A 237 -6.82 0.25 9.99
C CYS A 237 -7.73 -0.89 10.46
N GLN A 238 -8.69 -1.31 9.63
CA GLN A 238 -9.64 -2.38 9.96
C GLN A 238 -9.29 -3.76 9.38
N GLY A 239 -8.12 -3.90 8.73
CA GLY A 239 -7.64 -5.22 8.32
C GLY A 239 -8.17 -5.74 6.98
N VAL A 240 -8.82 -4.90 6.17
CA VAL A 240 -9.38 -5.22 4.83
C VAL A 240 -8.41 -5.95 3.89
N GLY A 241 -7.12 -5.63 3.94
CA GLY A 241 -6.08 -6.37 3.21
C GLY A 241 -5.82 -5.93 1.77
N SER A 242 -6.64 -5.06 1.18
CA SER A 242 -6.49 -4.57 -0.20
C SER A 242 -5.09 -3.99 -0.48
N CYS A 243 -4.49 -3.30 0.50
CA CYS A 243 -3.14 -2.74 0.39
C CYS A 243 -2.05 -3.80 0.22
N THR A 244 -2.19 -4.97 0.87
CA THR A 244 -1.23 -6.08 0.74
C THR A 244 -1.32 -6.72 -0.64
N SER A 245 -2.53 -6.95 -1.13
CA SER A 245 -2.81 -7.50 -2.46
C SER A 245 -2.35 -6.53 -3.56
N ALA A 246 -2.63 -5.23 -3.40
CA ALA A 246 -2.22 -4.17 -4.33
C ALA A 246 -0.70 -3.92 -4.35
N CYS A 247 0.03 -4.22 -3.28
CA CYS A 247 1.46 -3.98 -3.19
C CYS A 247 2.25 -4.97 -4.09
N PRO A 248 2.90 -4.52 -5.18
CA PRO A 248 3.54 -5.44 -6.12
C PRO A 248 4.92 -5.92 -5.66
N THR A 249 5.60 -5.16 -4.79
CA THR A 249 6.91 -5.53 -4.24
C THR A 249 6.80 -6.43 -3.02
N GLY A 250 5.63 -6.51 -2.38
CA GLY A 250 5.48 -7.14 -1.07
C GLY A 250 6.00 -6.28 0.09
N ALA A 251 6.05 -4.95 -0.08
CA ALA A 251 6.40 -4.05 1.00
C ALA A 251 5.36 -3.98 2.13
N ILE A 252 4.08 -4.21 1.83
CA ILE A 252 3.01 -4.31 2.84
C ILE A 252 2.58 -5.76 2.93
N GLU A 253 2.69 -6.35 4.13
CA GLU A 253 2.30 -7.73 4.39
C GLU A 253 1.40 -7.82 5.63
N PHE A 254 0.46 -8.77 5.60
CA PHE A 254 -0.25 -9.20 6.80
C PHE A 254 0.75 -9.79 7.80
N ARG A 255 0.60 -9.44 9.07
CA ARG A 255 1.35 -10.09 10.14
C ARG A 255 0.91 -11.54 10.33
N LEU A 256 -0.40 -11.79 10.34
CA LEU A 256 -0.98 -13.12 10.46
C LEU A 256 -2.35 -13.19 9.77
N PRO A 257 -2.60 -14.21 8.92
CA PRO A 257 -1.60 -15.06 8.29
C PRO A 257 -0.79 -14.29 7.23
N GLU A 258 0.50 -14.58 7.11
CA GLU A 258 1.33 -14.04 6.01
C GLU A 258 0.84 -14.57 4.65
N THR A 259 0.95 -13.76 3.59
CA THR A 259 0.52 -14.12 2.22
C THR A 259 1.12 -15.44 1.74
N ARG A 260 2.41 -15.68 2.04
CA ARG A 260 3.07 -16.95 1.68
C ARG A 260 2.38 -18.15 2.32
N ARG A 261 2.01 -18.03 3.60
CA ARG A 261 1.34 -19.11 4.33
C ARG A 261 -0.04 -19.41 3.76
N GLN A 262 -0.76 -18.39 3.30
CA GLN A 262 -2.01 -18.58 2.57
C GLN A 262 -1.77 -19.36 1.28
N GLN A 263 -0.79 -18.95 0.46
CA GLN A 263 -0.42 -19.66 -0.77
C GLN A 263 -0.04 -21.13 -0.53
N ASP A 264 0.80 -21.41 0.48
CA ASP A 264 1.19 -22.78 0.87
C ASP A 264 -0.03 -23.61 1.32
N THR A 265 -0.99 -22.97 1.99
CA THR A 265 -2.24 -23.61 2.41
C THR A 265 -3.12 -23.98 1.22
N LEU A 266 -3.29 -23.08 0.24
CA LEU A 266 -4.03 -23.35 -0.99
C LEU A 266 -3.44 -24.56 -1.75
N ALA A 267 -2.11 -24.58 -1.90
CA ALA A 267 -1.41 -25.68 -2.55
C ALA A 267 -1.62 -27.02 -1.81
N THR A 268 -1.55 -26.99 -0.47
CA THR A 268 -1.76 -28.17 0.38
C THR A 268 -3.19 -28.70 0.28
N TRP A 269 -4.19 -27.82 0.31
CA TRP A 269 -5.60 -28.23 0.17
C TRP A 269 -5.89 -28.89 -1.17
N LEU A 270 -5.41 -28.31 -2.27
CA LEU A 270 -5.59 -28.87 -3.61
C LEU A 270 -4.85 -30.21 -3.78
N ALA A 271 -3.66 -30.34 -3.18
CA ALA A 271 -2.94 -31.61 -3.16
C ALA A 271 -3.72 -32.69 -2.40
N ALA A 272 -4.18 -32.40 -1.19
CA ALA A 272 -4.96 -33.33 -0.37
C ALA A 272 -6.28 -33.73 -1.03
N TYR A 273 -6.98 -32.78 -1.67
CA TYR A 273 -8.21 -33.05 -2.41
C TYR A 273 -8.00 -34.07 -3.53
N ARG A 274 -6.90 -33.91 -4.28
CA ARG A 274 -6.52 -34.82 -5.37
C ARG A 274 -6.07 -36.18 -4.85
N GLU A 275 -5.28 -36.23 -3.77
CA GLU A 275 -4.85 -37.49 -3.14
C GLU A 275 -6.03 -38.33 -2.64
N ALA A 276 -7.11 -37.68 -2.22
CA ALA A 276 -8.37 -38.32 -1.86
C ALA A 276 -9.21 -38.80 -3.07
N GLY A 277 -8.74 -38.58 -4.31
CA GLY A 277 -9.43 -38.95 -5.54
C GLY A 277 -10.41 -37.92 -6.09
N GLY A 278 -10.42 -36.71 -5.52
CA GLY A 278 -11.25 -35.60 -6.01
C GLY A 278 -10.85 -35.14 -7.42
N GLN A 279 -11.81 -34.60 -8.17
CA GLN A 279 -11.63 -34.15 -9.55
C GLN A 279 -12.18 -32.73 -9.72
N ALA A 280 -11.51 -31.95 -10.57
CA ALA A 280 -11.91 -30.58 -10.93
C ALA A 280 -12.30 -29.68 -9.72
N PRO A 281 -11.42 -29.49 -8.73
CA PRO A 281 -11.71 -28.64 -7.59
C PRO A 281 -11.89 -27.18 -8.00
N VAL A 282 -12.84 -26.50 -7.36
CA VAL A 282 -13.10 -25.06 -7.50
C VAL A 282 -12.75 -24.37 -6.20
N MET A 283 -11.91 -23.34 -6.26
CA MET A 283 -11.53 -22.55 -5.08
C MET A 283 -12.42 -21.32 -4.99
N ARG A 284 -13.23 -21.20 -3.93
CA ARG A 284 -14.11 -20.04 -3.70
C ARG A 284 -13.54 -19.17 -2.59
N PHE A 285 -13.20 -17.93 -2.90
CA PHE A 285 -12.84 -16.92 -1.90
C PHE A 285 -14.12 -16.22 -1.43
N VAL A 286 -14.37 -16.26 -0.13
CA VAL A 286 -15.62 -15.78 0.50
C VAL A 286 -15.31 -15.25 1.91
N THR A 287 -16.09 -14.30 2.40
CA THR A 287 -15.89 -13.80 3.78
C THR A 287 -16.37 -14.81 4.82
N HIS A 288 -15.75 -14.81 6.00
CA HIS A 288 -16.13 -15.65 7.13
C HIS A 288 -17.61 -15.45 7.50
N ASP A 289 -18.09 -14.21 7.53
CA ASP A 289 -19.47 -13.89 7.86
C ASP A 289 -20.47 -14.41 6.84
N SER A 290 -20.16 -14.30 5.54
CA SER A 290 -21.00 -14.85 4.48
C SER A 290 -21.08 -16.37 4.57
N LEU A 291 -19.96 -17.04 4.85
CA LEU A 291 -19.91 -18.49 5.01
C LEU A 291 -20.69 -18.96 6.25
N ASP A 292 -20.60 -18.22 7.35
CA ASP A 292 -21.37 -18.53 8.57
C ASP A 292 -22.87 -18.26 8.40
N ALA A 293 -23.25 -17.25 7.61
CA ALA A 293 -24.63 -17.01 7.22
C ALA A 293 -25.18 -18.18 6.36
N GLU A 294 -24.41 -18.65 5.37
CA GLU A 294 -24.77 -19.84 4.57
C GLU A 294 -24.97 -21.08 5.45
N ARG A 295 -24.07 -21.30 6.42
CA ARG A 295 -24.18 -22.42 7.37
C ARG A 295 -25.42 -22.31 8.25
N LYS A 296 -25.73 -21.12 8.78
CA LYS A 296 -26.94 -20.86 9.59
C LYS A 296 -28.22 -21.07 8.77
N ALA A 297 -28.19 -20.72 7.49
CA ALA A 297 -29.28 -20.96 6.55
C ALA A 297 -29.40 -22.43 6.10
N GLY A 298 -28.49 -23.31 6.53
CA GLY A 298 -28.51 -24.73 6.17
C GLY A 298 -28.07 -25.02 4.73
N VAL A 299 -27.36 -24.08 4.10
CA VAL A 299 -26.87 -24.24 2.74
C VAL A 299 -25.74 -25.26 2.72
N VAL A 300 -25.80 -26.20 1.77
CA VAL A 300 -24.81 -27.27 1.64
C VAL A 300 -23.79 -26.90 0.57
N THR A 301 -22.52 -26.87 0.92
CA THR A 301 -21.42 -26.68 -0.03
C THR A 301 -21.23 -27.94 -0.89
N PRO A 302 -21.24 -27.83 -2.23
CA PRO A 302 -20.95 -28.96 -3.12
C PRO A 302 -19.53 -29.52 -2.91
N GLY A 303 -19.35 -30.83 -3.11
CA GLY A 303 -18.07 -31.50 -2.84
C GLY A 303 -16.90 -31.14 -3.78
N HIS A 304 -17.15 -30.44 -4.88
CA HIS A 304 -16.09 -29.90 -5.75
C HIS A 304 -15.62 -28.50 -5.34
N LEU A 305 -16.28 -27.88 -4.37
CA LEU A 305 -16.02 -26.51 -3.95
C LEU A 305 -15.22 -26.50 -2.64
N LEU A 306 -14.11 -25.78 -2.65
CA LEU A 306 -13.24 -25.53 -1.51
C LEU A 306 -13.34 -24.05 -1.14
N ASP A 307 -14.06 -23.75 -0.05
CA ASP A 307 -14.19 -22.39 0.47
C ASP A 307 -12.88 -21.96 1.16
N VAL A 308 -12.32 -20.84 0.70
CA VAL A 308 -11.21 -20.10 1.31
C VAL A 308 -11.83 -18.95 2.09
N PRO A 309 -12.00 -19.08 3.41
CA PRO A 309 -12.61 -18.04 4.20
C PRO A 309 -11.60 -16.91 4.44
N LEU A 310 -12.05 -15.67 4.30
CA LEU A 310 -11.30 -14.46 4.53
C LEU A 310 -12.03 -13.56 5.53
N GLU A 311 -11.31 -12.72 6.25
CA GLU A 311 -11.95 -11.61 6.99
C GLU A 311 -12.62 -10.65 5.99
N GLU A 312 -11.90 -10.34 4.91
CA GLU A 312 -12.39 -9.51 3.82
C GLU A 312 -11.69 -9.91 2.51
N LEU A 313 -12.39 -9.79 1.38
CA LEU A 313 -11.94 -10.18 0.04
C LEU A 313 -10.66 -9.46 -0.40
N GLY A 314 -10.42 -8.26 0.12
CA GLY A 314 -9.20 -7.50 -0.15
C GLY A 314 -7.91 -8.23 0.24
N ALA A 315 -8.00 -9.20 1.15
CA ALA A 315 -6.87 -9.99 1.62
C ALA A 315 -6.32 -11.00 0.60
N ALA A 316 -7.03 -11.26 -0.51
CA ALA A 316 -6.57 -12.13 -1.59
C ALA A 316 -6.70 -11.44 -2.96
N GLY A 317 -5.57 -11.21 -3.62
CA GLY A 317 -5.51 -10.66 -4.96
C GLY A 317 -5.29 -11.72 -6.05
N HIS A 318 -5.06 -11.24 -7.27
CA HIS A 318 -4.82 -12.09 -8.44
C HIS A 318 -3.57 -12.99 -8.27
N ASP A 319 -2.61 -12.63 -7.43
CA ASP A 319 -1.46 -13.47 -7.12
C ASP A 319 -1.87 -14.78 -6.43
N GLN A 320 -2.82 -14.74 -5.49
CA GLN A 320 -3.34 -15.93 -4.82
C GLN A 320 -4.30 -16.72 -5.72
N TRP A 321 -5.14 -16.05 -6.50
CA TRP A 321 -6.07 -16.71 -7.42
C TRP A 321 -5.33 -17.49 -8.51
N LEU A 322 -4.31 -16.88 -9.12
CA LEU A 322 -3.46 -17.56 -10.10
C LEU A 322 -2.61 -18.66 -9.45
N THR A 323 -2.21 -18.49 -8.18
CA THR A 323 -1.56 -19.55 -7.40
C THR A 323 -2.45 -20.80 -7.28
N ALA A 324 -3.77 -20.62 -7.06
CA ALA A 324 -4.70 -21.74 -6.99
C ALA A 324 -4.77 -22.52 -8.32
N LEU A 325 -4.82 -21.82 -9.45
CA LEU A 325 -4.89 -22.45 -10.78
C LEU A 325 -3.64 -23.30 -11.08
N VAL A 326 -2.43 -22.78 -10.80
CA VAL A 326 -1.18 -23.54 -11.03
C VAL A 326 -0.97 -24.70 -10.06
N ASN A 327 -1.77 -24.79 -8.99
CA ASN A 327 -1.77 -25.91 -8.05
C ASN A 327 -2.91 -26.91 -8.29
N GLY A 328 -3.67 -26.74 -9.38
CA GLY A 328 -4.65 -27.71 -9.86
C GLY A 328 -6.11 -27.37 -9.56
N ALA A 329 -6.43 -26.12 -9.19
CA ALA A 329 -7.81 -25.64 -9.27
C ALA A 329 -8.27 -25.60 -10.74
N ALA A 330 -9.47 -26.10 -11.01
CA ALA A 330 -10.14 -25.99 -12.30
C ALA A 330 -10.62 -24.57 -12.57
N GLU A 331 -11.17 -23.94 -11.53
CA GLU A 331 -11.78 -22.61 -11.54
C GLU A 331 -11.59 -21.94 -10.16
N VAL A 332 -11.52 -20.61 -10.16
CA VAL A 332 -11.52 -19.75 -8.97
C VAL A 332 -12.74 -18.85 -9.01
N ARG A 333 -13.44 -18.76 -7.88
CA ARG A 333 -14.64 -17.92 -7.71
C ARG A 333 -14.39 -16.92 -6.60
N ILE A 334 -14.70 -15.65 -6.83
CA ILE A 334 -14.64 -14.59 -5.83
C ILE A 334 -16.08 -14.17 -5.53
N GLN A 335 -16.55 -14.43 -4.33
CA GLN A 335 -17.93 -14.16 -3.91
C GLN A 335 -18.03 -12.79 -3.25
N LEU A 336 -18.70 -11.84 -3.90
CA LEU A 336 -19.02 -10.52 -3.33
C LEU A 336 -20.07 -10.64 -2.20
N HIS A 337 -20.12 -9.65 -1.32
CA HIS A 337 -21.16 -9.46 -0.31
C HIS A 337 -21.75 -8.04 -0.37
N ASP A 338 -22.93 -7.84 0.21
CA ASP A 338 -23.71 -6.60 0.03
C ASP A 338 -23.07 -5.35 0.68
N GLU A 339 -22.30 -5.54 1.75
CA GLU A 339 -21.73 -4.46 2.57
C GLU A 339 -20.32 -4.04 2.13
N MET A 340 -19.95 -4.30 0.87
CA MET A 340 -18.61 -3.98 0.37
C MET A 340 -18.40 -2.48 0.15
N PRO A 341 -17.32 -1.88 0.70
CA PRO A 341 -16.91 -0.53 0.38
C PRO A 341 -16.69 -0.32 -1.13
N PRO A 342 -17.10 0.82 -1.71
CA PRO A 342 -16.91 1.10 -3.14
C PRO A 342 -15.46 0.96 -3.65
N ARG A 343 -14.45 1.41 -2.89
CA ARG A 343 -13.04 1.21 -3.23
C ARG A 343 -12.65 -0.26 -3.23
N LEU A 344 -13.21 -1.06 -2.31
CA LEU A 344 -12.93 -2.48 -2.28
C LEU A 344 -13.55 -3.20 -3.48
N THR A 345 -14.81 -2.91 -3.82
CA THR A 345 -15.48 -3.46 -5.01
C THR A 345 -14.73 -3.09 -6.29
N THR A 346 -14.29 -1.83 -6.41
CA THR A 346 -13.48 -1.35 -7.53
C THR A 346 -12.13 -2.08 -7.57
N PHE A 347 -11.47 -2.23 -6.42
CA PHE A 347 -10.21 -2.94 -6.30
C PHE A 347 -10.34 -4.40 -6.76
N ILE A 348 -11.32 -5.16 -6.26
CA ILE A 348 -11.54 -6.56 -6.63
C ILE A 348 -11.82 -6.70 -8.13
N THR A 349 -12.68 -5.84 -8.69
CA THR A 349 -12.97 -5.82 -10.13
C THR A 349 -11.70 -5.58 -10.95
N HIS A 350 -10.86 -4.64 -10.53
CA HIS A 350 -9.58 -4.35 -11.18
C HIS A 350 -8.59 -5.51 -11.07
N GLN A 351 -8.54 -6.20 -9.92
CA GLN A 351 -7.73 -7.40 -9.75
C GLN A 351 -8.19 -8.53 -10.67
N VAL A 352 -9.50 -8.72 -10.87
CA VAL A 352 -10.04 -9.73 -11.80
C VAL A 352 -9.64 -9.38 -13.24
N ALA A 353 -9.78 -8.11 -13.63
CA ALA A 353 -9.34 -7.64 -14.96
C ALA A 353 -7.83 -7.86 -15.19
N GLN A 354 -6.98 -7.63 -14.17
CA GLN A 354 -5.56 -7.95 -14.26
C GLN A 354 -5.32 -9.46 -14.38
N ALA A 355 -6.03 -10.29 -13.62
CA ALA A 355 -5.91 -11.74 -13.71
C ALA A 355 -6.31 -12.25 -15.10
N HIS A 356 -7.41 -11.72 -15.67
CA HIS A 356 -7.85 -12.02 -17.03
C HIS A 356 -6.82 -11.61 -18.07
N GLY A 357 -6.29 -10.38 -18.01
CA GLY A 357 -5.25 -9.94 -18.95
C GLY A 357 -3.98 -10.80 -18.89
N LEU A 358 -3.60 -11.28 -17.70
CA LEU A 358 -2.50 -12.25 -17.56
C LEU A 358 -2.84 -13.62 -18.15
N LEU A 359 -4.04 -14.14 -17.89
CA LEU A 359 -4.49 -15.42 -18.46
C LEU A 359 -4.52 -15.37 -19.99
N GLU A 360 -5.09 -14.32 -20.58
CA GLU A 360 -5.14 -14.10 -22.04
C GLU A 360 -3.73 -14.06 -22.63
N ALA A 361 -2.84 -13.24 -22.05
CA ALA A 361 -1.46 -13.13 -22.50
C ALA A 361 -0.69 -14.46 -22.43
N LEU A 362 -1.02 -15.32 -21.46
CA LEU A 362 -0.39 -16.62 -21.23
C LEU A 362 -1.11 -17.77 -21.97
N GLY A 363 -2.17 -17.48 -22.73
CA GLY A 363 -2.89 -18.46 -23.55
C GLY A 363 -3.88 -19.33 -22.77
N HIS A 364 -4.50 -18.79 -21.71
CA HIS A 364 -5.49 -19.46 -20.86
C HIS A 364 -6.87 -18.80 -20.96
N ASP A 365 -7.90 -19.60 -20.75
CA ASP A 365 -9.29 -19.14 -20.74
C ASP A 365 -9.59 -18.30 -19.48
N THR A 366 -10.19 -17.12 -19.67
CA THR A 366 -10.50 -16.17 -18.59
C THR A 366 -11.65 -16.63 -17.69
N THR A 367 -12.51 -17.54 -18.16
CA THR A 367 -13.61 -18.11 -17.38
C THR A 367 -13.11 -18.97 -16.20
N ARG A 368 -11.80 -19.24 -16.12
CA ARG A 368 -11.15 -19.84 -14.95
C ARG A 368 -11.21 -18.97 -13.70
N ILE A 369 -11.44 -17.66 -13.83
CA ILE A 369 -11.62 -16.75 -12.70
C ILE A 369 -12.94 -16.02 -12.87
N LYS A 370 -13.85 -16.19 -11.92
CA LYS A 370 -15.18 -15.58 -11.94
C LYS A 370 -15.45 -14.73 -10.71
N LEU A 371 -16.16 -13.62 -10.93
CA LEU A 371 -16.70 -12.79 -9.89
C LEU A 371 -18.19 -13.13 -9.73
N LEU A 372 -18.60 -13.52 -8.52
CA LEU A 372 -19.98 -13.87 -8.19
C LEU A 372 -20.64 -12.74 -7.42
N GLN A 373 -21.88 -12.44 -7.77
CA GLN A 373 -22.73 -11.54 -7.00
C GLN A 373 -23.19 -12.21 -5.69
N PRO A 374 -23.56 -11.44 -4.65
CA PRO A 374 -24.03 -11.97 -3.36
C PRO A 374 -25.13 -13.03 -3.50
N GLU A 375 -26.00 -12.89 -4.50
CA GLU A 375 -26.92 -13.91 -5.01
C GLU A 375 -26.79 -14.03 -6.55
N PRO A 376 -26.88 -15.22 -7.20
CA PRO A 376 -27.57 -16.44 -6.77
C PRO A 376 -26.70 -17.72 -6.62
N THR A 377 -27.22 -18.69 -5.86
CA THR A 377 -26.63 -20.00 -5.52
C THR A 377 -26.30 -20.91 -6.70
N ASP A 378 -26.97 -20.76 -7.84
CA ASP A 378 -26.80 -21.68 -8.98
C ASP A 378 -25.41 -21.57 -9.62
N GLU A 379 -24.89 -20.36 -9.81
CA GLU A 379 -23.52 -20.16 -10.35
C GLU A 379 -22.46 -20.58 -9.34
N ARG A 380 -22.73 -20.36 -8.05
CA ARG A 380 -21.88 -20.81 -6.95
C ARG A 380 -21.73 -22.33 -6.96
N ASP A 381 -22.80 -23.08 -7.23
CA ASP A 381 -22.80 -24.53 -7.16
C ASP A 381 -22.53 -25.24 -8.48
N ALA A 382 -22.58 -24.50 -9.60
CA ALA A 382 -22.33 -25.04 -10.93
C ALA A 382 -20.99 -25.79 -11.00
N LEU A 383 -20.99 -26.91 -11.72
CA LEU A 383 -19.76 -27.63 -12.03
C LEU A 383 -18.85 -26.77 -12.93
N PRO A 384 -17.52 -26.81 -12.76
CA PRO A 384 -16.61 -26.12 -13.65
C PRO A 384 -16.70 -26.70 -15.07
N THR A 385 -16.62 -25.84 -16.08
CA THR A 385 -16.67 -26.24 -17.49
C THR A 385 -15.31 -26.68 -18.03
N LEU A 386 -14.23 -26.30 -17.33
CA LEU A 386 -12.85 -26.56 -17.71
C LEU A 386 -12.21 -27.57 -16.74
N THR A 387 -11.29 -28.38 -17.25
CA THR A 387 -10.45 -29.23 -16.40
C THR A 387 -9.32 -28.41 -15.75
N PRO A 388 -8.73 -28.89 -14.64
CA PRO A 388 -7.49 -28.33 -14.08
C PRO A 388 -6.39 -28.21 -15.13
N LEU A 389 -5.58 -27.14 -15.03
CA LEU A 389 -4.42 -26.92 -15.90
C LEU A 389 -3.32 -27.96 -15.69
N THR A 390 -3.21 -28.45 -14.46
CA THR A 390 -2.16 -29.39 -14.06
C THR A 390 -2.61 -30.22 -12.86
N ALA A 391 -1.97 -31.37 -12.67
CA ALA A 391 -2.07 -32.16 -11.45
C ALA A 391 -0.81 -32.00 -10.56
N ALA A 392 0.20 -31.27 -11.00
CA ALA A 392 1.41 -31.00 -10.23
C ALA A 392 1.16 -29.86 -9.23
N ALA A 393 1.80 -29.96 -8.06
CA ALA A 393 1.85 -28.87 -7.09
C ALA A 393 3.08 -27.99 -7.36
N LEU A 394 2.92 -26.68 -7.24
CA LEU A 394 4.01 -25.72 -7.30
C LEU A 394 4.68 -25.62 -5.93
N THR A 395 6.01 -25.75 -5.89
CA THR A 395 6.79 -25.50 -4.67
C THR A 395 7.44 -24.14 -4.76
N PHE A 396 7.09 -23.22 -3.85
CA PHE A 396 7.70 -21.90 -3.80
C PHE A 396 9.12 -21.96 -3.23
N THR A 397 10.11 -21.51 -4.01
CA THR A 397 11.51 -21.40 -3.55
C THR A 397 11.91 -19.97 -3.18
N GLU A 398 11.10 -18.97 -3.53
CA GLU A 398 11.43 -17.55 -3.37
C GLU A 398 10.80 -16.94 -2.12
N PRO A 399 11.52 -16.11 -1.35
CA PRO A 399 11.00 -15.51 -0.13
C PRO A 399 10.16 -14.26 -0.38
N HIS A 400 10.34 -13.56 -1.51
CA HIS A 400 9.68 -12.29 -1.79
C HIS A 400 8.44 -12.45 -2.67
N LYS A 401 7.40 -11.64 -2.41
CA LYS A 401 6.10 -11.71 -3.11
C LYS A 401 6.26 -11.66 -4.64
N ARG A 402 7.04 -10.70 -5.16
CA ARG A 402 7.24 -10.52 -6.60
C ARG A 402 7.89 -11.74 -7.25
N ALA A 403 8.95 -12.26 -6.65
CA ALA A 403 9.68 -13.41 -7.16
C ALA A 403 8.81 -14.69 -7.10
N ARG A 404 8.04 -14.91 -6.03
CA ARG A 404 7.05 -16.01 -5.98
C ARG A 404 6.01 -15.89 -7.07
N PHE A 405 5.48 -14.69 -7.29
CA PHE A 405 4.50 -14.47 -8.34
C PHE A 405 5.08 -14.70 -9.74
N ASN A 406 6.36 -14.36 -9.97
CA ASN A 406 7.06 -14.71 -11.20
C ASN A 406 7.13 -16.24 -11.42
N GLN A 407 7.25 -17.06 -10.38
CA GLN A 407 7.16 -18.53 -10.50
C GLN A 407 5.77 -19.00 -10.92
N VAL A 408 4.71 -18.37 -10.40
CA VAL A 408 3.32 -18.64 -10.81
C VAL A 408 3.14 -18.32 -12.29
N LEU A 409 3.59 -17.13 -12.73
CA LEU A 409 3.51 -16.71 -14.13
C LEU A 409 4.30 -17.63 -15.06
N ALA A 410 5.52 -18.03 -14.69
CA ALA A 410 6.33 -18.97 -15.46
C ALA A 410 5.65 -20.34 -15.58
N THR A 411 5.00 -20.81 -14.51
CA THR A 411 4.24 -22.06 -14.52
C THR A 411 3.02 -21.96 -15.43
N LEU A 412 2.29 -20.85 -15.40
CA LEU A 412 1.19 -20.59 -16.33
C LEU A 412 1.68 -20.54 -17.78
N ALA A 413 2.80 -19.87 -18.06
CA ALA A 413 3.38 -19.82 -19.40
C ALA A 413 3.71 -21.23 -19.92
N ALA A 414 4.29 -22.09 -19.07
CA ALA A 414 4.63 -23.46 -19.43
C ALA A 414 3.40 -24.38 -19.67
N LEU A 415 2.27 -24.07 -19.02
CA LEU A 415 1.01 -24.81 -19.17
C LEU A 415 0.11 -24.26 -20.29
N GLY A 416 0.46 -23.10 -20.85
CA GLY A 416 -0.35 -22.37 -21.82
C GLY A 416 0.33 -22.19 -23.17
N ALA A 417 -0.14 -21.20 -23.91
CA ALA A 417 0.40 -20.79 -25.20
C ALA A 417 0.64 -19.26 -25.18
N PRO A 418 1.75 -18.81 -24.56
CA PRO A 418 1.99 -17.39 -24.33
C PRO A 418 2.13 -16.61 -25.64
N SER A 419 1.59 -15.40 -25.66
CA SER A 419 1.78 -14.45 -26.76
C SER A 419 3.19 -13.87 -26.76
N ASN A 420 3.74 -13.63 -27.95
CA ASN A 420 5.00 -12.88 -28.10
C ASN A 420 4.80 -11.36 -28.02
N ASP A 421 3.56 -10.89 -28.14
CA ASP A 421 3.23 -9.47 -28.12
C ASP A 421 3.01 -8.97 -26.69
N ARG A 422 3.30 -7.68 -26.46
CA ARG A 422 2.93 -7.03 -25.20
C ARG A 422 1.41 -6.89 -25.13
N HIS A 423 0.83 -7.54 -24.13
CA HIS A 423 -0.60 -7.48 -23.85
C HIS A 423 -0.94 -6.18 -23.10
N SER A 424 -2.04 -5.55 -23.49
CA SER A 424 -2.58 -4.40 -22.75
C SER A 424 -3.02 -4.84 -21.36
N MET A 425 -2.75 -4.01 -20.34
CA MET A 425 -3.16 -4.28 -18.96
C MET A 425 -4.01 -3.12 -18.45
N PRO A 426 -4.91 -3.36 -17.48
CA PRO A 426 -5.65 -2.28 -16.82
C PRO A 426 -4.72 -1.18 -16.30
N GLU A 427 -5.19 0.06 -16.32
CA GLU A 427 -4.43 1.21 -15.81
C GLU A 427 -3.95 0.97 -14.37
N GLY A 428 -2.72 1.36 -14.06
CA GLY A 428 -2.13 1.12 -12.74
C GLY A 428 -1.66 -0.31 -12.49
N ALA A 429 -1.78 -1.24 -13.46
CA ALA A 429 -1.16 -2.56 -13.34
C ALA A 429 0.36 -2.45 -13.13
N ALA A 430 0.92 -3.35 -12.35
CA ALA A 430 2.35 -3.33 -12.00
C ALA A 430 3.22 -4.04 -13.06
N TYR A 431 2.82 -4.05 -14.33
CA TYR A 431 3.48 -4.79 -15.41
C TYR A 431 3.84 -3.85 -16.55
N GLY A 432 5.08 -3.94 -17.01
CA GLY A 432 5.55 -3.12 -18.11
C GLY A 432 7.06 -3.12 -18.24
N GLY A 433 7.51 -2.75 -19.44
CA GLY A 433 8.91 -2.47 -19.74
C GLY A 433 9.26 -1.00 -19.57
N ILE A 434 10.44 -0.64 -20.08
CA ILE A 434 10.85 0.74 -20.31
C ILE A 434 11.42 0.87 -21.72
N GLN A 435 11.33 2.07 -22.29
CA GLN A 435 12.07 2.46 -23.47
C GLN A 435 13.16 3.46 -23.07
N VAL A 436 14.36 3.27 -23.59
CA VAL A 436 15.50 4.17 -23.36
C VAL A 436 15.90 4.82 -24.67
N ASP A 437 15.86 6.14 -24.72
CA ASP A 437 16.44 6.92 -25.81
C ASP A 437 17.97 6.92 -25.67
N ARG A 438 18.65 6.24 -26.60
CA ARG A 438 20.11 6.09 -26.60
C ARG A 438 20.86 7.35 -26.95
N GLU A 439 20.22 8.30 -27.64
CA GLU A 439 20.85 9.57 -28.00
C GLU A 439 20.79 10.55 -26.82
N ALA A 440 19.72 10.52 -26.03
CA ALA A 440 19.56 11.35 -24.84
C ALA A 440 20.25 10.75 -23.59
N CYS A 441 20.36 9.42 -23.49
CA CYS A 441 20.88 8.76 -22.29
C CYS A 441 22.39 8.97 -22.10
N THR A 442 22.75 9.66 -21.02
CA THR A 442 24.16 9.92 -20.66
C THR A 442 24.81 8.84 -19.80
N LEU A 443 24.06 7.79 -19.41
CA LEU A 443 24.50 6.75 -18.45
C LEU A 443 24.94 7.32 -17.08
N CYS A 444 24.27 8.38 -16.62
CA CYS A 444 24.48 8.95 -15.28
C CYS A 444 24.01 8.04 -14.13
N HIS A 445 23.24 7.00 -14.45
CA HIS A 445 22.69 6.00 -13.52
C HIS A 445 21.77 6.53 -12.41
N ALA A 446 21.23 7.75 -12.53
CA ALA A 446 20.19 8.25 -11.62
C ALA A 446 18.98 7.29 -11.55
N CYS A 447 18.57 6.73 -12.69
CA CYS A 447 17.51 5.73 -12.77
C CYS A 447 17.83 4.42 -12.03
N VAL A 448 19.10 3.99 -12.00
CA VAL A 448 19.54 2.78 -11.28
C VAL A 448 19.48 3.05 -9.78
N SER A 449 20.00 4.19 -9.32
CA SER A 449 19.98 4.59 -7.92
C SER A 449 18.57 4.77 -7.36
N ASN A 450 17.62 5.20 -8.20
CA ASN A 450 16.23 5.42 -7.83
C ASN A 450 15.32 4.21 -8.06
N CYS A 451 15.81 3.11 -8.62
CA CYS A 451 15.01 1.90 -8.82
C CYS A 451 14.84 1.16 -7.49
N PRO A 452 13.63 1.02 -6.95
CA PRO A 452 13.40 0.33 -5.67
C PRO A 452 13.40 -1.20 -5.81
N THR A 453 13.69 -1.70 -7.02
CA THR A 453 13.68 -3.12 -7.37
C THR A 453 14.97 -3.48 -8.09
N PRO A 454 15.32 -4.76 -8.22
CA PRO A 454 16.48 -5.16 -9.01
C PRO A 454 16.30 -5.01 -10.54
N ALA A 455 15.23 -4.36 -11.03
CA ALA A 455 14.94 -4.24 -12.46
C ALA A 455 16.04 -3.50 -13.23
N LEU A 456 16.55 -2.36 -12.75
CA LEU A 456 17.61 -1.60 -13.40
C LEU A 456 18.97 -1.87 -12.75
N LYS A 457 20.01 -2.07 -13.57
CA LYS A 457 21.40 -2.20 -13.11
C LYS A 457 22.36 -1.47 -14.04
N ALA A 458 23.37 -0.85 -13.44
CA ALA A 458 24.55 -0.38 -14.14
C ALA A 458 25.38 -1.56 -14.67
N GLY A 459 26.22 -1.29 -15.65
CA GLY A 459 27.24 -2.22 -16.15
C GLY A 459 28.36 -2.46 -15.12
N GLY A 460 29.21 -3.45 -15.42
CA GLY A 460 30.41 -3.73 -14.66
C GLY A 460 31.56 -2.81 -15.07
N ASP A 461 32.58 -3.36 -15.72
CA ASP A 461 33.75 -2.59 -16.18
C ASP A 461 33.42 -1.64 -17.36
N THR A 462 32.32 -1.90 -18.07
CA THR A 462 31.82 -1.06 -19.16
C THR A 462 30.56 -0.32 -18.70
N PRO A 463 30.49 1.02 -18.86
CA PRO A 463 29.28 1.78 -18.60
C PRO A 463 28.12 1.27 -19.47
N ALA A 464 27.09 0.77 -18.81
CA ALA A 464 25.90 0.27 -19.46
C ALA A 464 24.69 0.42 -18.54
N LEU A 465 23.52 0.55 -19.14
CA LEU A 465 22.22 0.46 -18.48
C LEU A 465 21.56 -0.84 -18.92
N SER A 466 21.20 -1.70 -17.98
CA SER A 466 20.49 -2.95 -18.25
C SER A 466 19.18 -3.04 -17.48
N PHE A 467 18.20 -3.73 -18.07
CA PHE A 467 16.85 -3.85 -17.55
C PHE A 467 16.39 -5.31 -17.52
N LEU A 468 15.62 -5.67 -16.49
CA LEU A 468 14.93 -6.95 -16.34
C LEU A 468 13.46 -6.68 -16.02
N GLU A 469 12.57 -7.04 -16.95
CA GLU A 469 11.15 -6.67 -16.89
C GLU A 469 10.40 -7.39 -15.77
N SER A 470 10.74 -8.65 -15.48
CA SER A 470 10.12 -9.46 -14.43
C SER A 470 10.15 -8.81 -13.03
N ASP A 471 11.13 -7.94 -12.79
CA ASP A 471 11.34 -7.24 -11.51
C ASP A 471 10.74 -5.83 -11.51
N CYS A 472 10.41 -5.28 -12.68
CA CYS A 472 9.85 -3.94 -12.79
C CYS A 472 8.42 -3.91 -12.24
N VAL A 473 8.08 -2.90 -11.45
CA VAL A 473 6.74 -2.71 -10.86
C VAL A 473 5.99 -1.48 -11.39
N GLN A 474 6.50 -0.87 -12.47
CA GLN A 474 5.90 0.32 -13.09
C GLN A 474 5.58 1.41 -12.06
N CYS A 475 6.61 1.84 -11.31
CA CYS A 475 6.50 2.88 -10.28
C CYS A 475 6.84 4.29 -10.80
N GLY A 476 7.38 4.44 -12.01
CA GLY A 476 7.73 5.74 -12.59
C GLY A 476 8.97 6.44 -12.03
N LEU A 477 9.57 5.95 -10.94
CA LEU A 477 10.73 6.60 -10.32
C LEU A 477 11.93 6.77 -11.27
N CYS A 478 12.17 5.81 -12.17
CA CYS A 478 13.26 5.89 -13.15
C CYS A 478 13.04 6.94 -14.24
N GLU A 479 11.79 7.18 -14.62
CA GLU A 479 11.40 8.21 -15.60
C GLU A 479 11.55 9.59 -14.96
N GLN A 480 10.96 9.78 -13.77
CA GLN A 480 11.05 11.04 -13.00
C GLN A 480 12.48 11.41 -12.59
N ALA A 481 13.34 10.42 -12.33
CA ALA A 481 14.71 10.67 -11.91
C ALA A 481 15.68 10.92 -13.08
N CYS A 482 15.26 10.75 -14.33
CA CYS A 482 16.14 10.92 -15.49
C CYS A 482 16.36 12.41 -15.78
N PRO A 483 17.58 12.96 -15.63
CA PRO A 483 17.82 14.39 -15.84
C PRO A 483 17.84 14.80 -17.32
N GLU A 484 17.82 13.83 -18.23
CA GLU A 484 17.85 14.04 -19.68
C GLU A 484 16.56 13.54 -20.37
N ASP A 485 15.51 13.21 -19.59
CA ASP A 485 14.21 12.71 -20.09
C ASP A 485 14.32 11.50 -21.04
N ALA A 486 15.34 10.67 -20.85
CA ALA A 486 15.72 9.58 -21.76
C ALA A 486 14.99 8.24 -21.51
N ILE A 487 14.06 8.18 -20.55
CA ILE A 487 13.34 6.95 -20.17
C ILE A 487 11.85 7.18 -20.28
N THR A 488 11.14 6.25 -20.92
CA THR A 488 9.67 6.24 -20.99
C THR A 488 9.14 4.89 -20.50
N LEU A 489 8.07 4.89 -19.70
CA LEU A 489 7.41 3.65 -19.29
C LEU A 489 6.65 2.99 -20.45
N LEU A 490 6.72 1.66 -20.54
CA LEU A 490 5.96 0.85 -21.50
C LEU A 490 4.98 -0.07 -20.75
N PRO A 491 3.77 0.41 -20.38
CA PRO A 491 2.82 -0.39 -19.62
C PRO A 491 2.29 -1.57 -20.44
N GLY A 492 1.95 -2.66 -19.75
CA GLY A 492 1.43 -3.90 -20.35
C GLY A 492 2.25 -5.12 -19.92
N PHE A 493 1.78 -6.33 -20.22
CA PHE A 493 2.45 -7.56 -19.82
C PHE A 493 3.06 -8.27 -21.03
N LEU A 494 4.36 -8.57 -20.97
CA LEU A 494 5.04 -9.38 -21.97
C LEU A 494 5.11 -10.84 -21.50
N ALA A 495 4.42 -11.75 -22.17
CA ALA A 495 4.46 -13.19 -21.82
C ALA A 495 5.69 -13.92 -22.40
N ALA A 496 6.42 -13.25 -23.30
CA ALA A 496 7.58 -13.80 -23.98
C ALA A 496 8.80 -13.96 -23.04
N PRO A 497 9.71 -14.94 -23.29
CA PRO A 497 10.88 -15.21 -22.43
C PRO A 497 11.83 -14.02 -22.20
N GLU A 498 11.80 -13.03 -23.09
CA GLU A 498 12.53 -11.78 -22.99
C GLU A 498 12.22 -11.02 -21.69
N ARG A 499 11.01 -11.21 -21.14
CA ARG A 499 10.61 -10.62 -19.85
C ARG A 499 11.55 -11.03 -18.71
N ASP A 500 11.98 -12.28 -18.72
CA ASP A 500 12.82 -12.88 -17.67
C ASP A 500 14.32 -12.81 -18.02
N THR A 501 14.66 -12.15 -19.13
CA THR A 501 16.03 -11.98 -19.61
C THR A 501 16.49 -10.54 -19.42
N ARG A 502 17.60 -10.36 -18.70
CA ARG A 502 18.23 -9.05 -18.57
C ARG A 502 18.84 -8.63 -19.92
N HIS A 503 18.42 -7.48 -20.44
CA HIS A 503 18.96 -6.93 -21.68
C HIS A 503 19.63 -5.57 -21.45
N ILE A 504 20.58 -5.25 -22.32
CA ILE A 504 21.29 -3.96 -22.33
C ILE A 504 20.43 -2.94 -23.09
N CYS A 505 19.99 -1.90 -22.38
CA CYS A 505 19.21 -0.82 -22.96
C CYS A 505 20.11 0.17 -23.72
N HIS A 506 21.26 0.52 -23.11
CA HIS A 506 22.26 1.43 -23.66
C HIS A 506 23.64 1.08 -23.09
N GLU A 507 24.69 1.25 -23.87
CA GLU A 507 26.08 1.06 -23.45
C GLU A 507 27.01 2.00 -24.21
N GLU A 508 28.07 2.45 -23.54
CA GLU A 508 29.08 3.32 -24.15
C GLU A 508 30.47 2.95 -23.64
N ALA A 509 31.48 3.30 -24.43
CA ALA A 509 32.86 3.21 -23.98
C ALA A 509 33.10 4.14 -22.77
N ALA A 510 33.86 3.66 -21.80
CA ALA A 510 34.31 4.49 -20.69
C ALA A 510 35.21 5.62 -21.21
N PHE A 511 35.01 6.82 -20.69
CA PHE A 511 35.93 7.93 -20.85
C PHE A 511 37.12 7.73 -19.90
N GLU A 512 38.31 7.60 -20.49
CA GLU A 512 39.56 7.44 -19.77
C GLU A 512 40.12 8.80 -19.36
N CYS A 513 40.58 8.91 -18.11
CA CYS A 513 41.19 10.12 -17.58
C CYS A 513 42.41 10.53 -18.43
N ILE A 514 42.41 11.78 -18.93
CA ILE A 514 43.54 12.31 -19.73
C ILE A 514 44.87 12.38 -18.95
N GLY A 515 44.81 12.28 -17.61
CA GLY A 515 45.99 12.30 -16.74
C GLY A 515 46.57 10.94 -16.37
N CYS A 516 45.76 9.88 -16.29
CA CYS A 516 46.20 8.56 -15.80
C CYS A 516 45.62 7.36 -16.55
N GLY A 517 44.73 7.55 -17.51
CA GLY A 517 44.06 6.48 -18.25
C GLY A 517 42.97 5.74 -17.48
N LYS A 518 42.71 6.08 -16.21
CA LYS A 518 41.65 5.42 -15.41
C LYS A 518 40.26 5.71 -16.02
N PRO A 519 39.43 4.69 -16.32
CA PRO A 519 38.04 4.91 -16.71
C PRO A 519 37.25 5.46 -15.53
N PHE A 520 36.51 6.56 -15.72
CA PHE A 520 35.81 7.22 -14.60
C PHE A 520 34.45 7.83 -14.95
N ALA A 521 34.12 8.01 -16.22
CA ALA A 521 32.84 8.56 -16.69
C ALA A 521 32.46 7.97 -18.06
N THR A 522 31.32 8.35 -18.61
CA THR A 522 30.97 8.08 -20.01
C THR A 522 31.33 9.26 -20.91
N ALA A 523 31.57 9.00 -22.19
CA ALA A 523 31.85 10.07 -23.15
C ALA A 523 30.69 11.08 -23.21
N SER A 524 29.45 10.60 -23.21
CA SER A 524 28.25 11.43 -23.20
C SER A 524 28.13 12.28 -21.93
N THR A 525 28.42 11.74 -20.74
CA THR A 525 28.42 12.53 -19.50
C THR A 525 29.45 13.66 -19.55
N ILE A 526 30.68 13.38 -20.00
CA ILE A 526 31.72 14.41 -20.13
C ILE A 526 31.32 15.48 -21.14
N ALA A 527 30.78 15.09 -22.29
CA ALA A 527 30.29 16.02 -23.30
C ALA A 527 29.18 16.94 -22.76
N THR A 528 28.18 16.37 -22.07
CA THR A 528 27.06 17.12 -21.49
C THR A 528 27.51 18.07 -20.39
N ILE A 529 28.38 17.64 -19.48
CA ILE A 529 28.92 18.50 -18.42
C ILE A 529 29.73 19.65 -19.02
N LYS A 530 30.59 19.38 -20.01
CA LYS A 530 31.34 20.43 -20.70
C LYS A 530 30.43 21.42 -21.40
N ALA A 531 29.36 20.96 -22.05
CA ALA A 531 28.38 21.83 -22.68
C ALA A 531 27.63 22.70 -21.66
N LYS A 532 27.13 22.10 -20.55
CA LYS A 532 26.41 22.82 -19.48
C LYS A 532 27.30 23.84 -18.76
N LEU A 533 28.60 23.58 -18.62
CA LEU A 533 29.55 24.44 -17.89
C LEU A 533 30.42 25.35 -18.77
N ALA A 534 30.31 25.29 -20.10
CA ALA A 534 31.17 26.03 -21.03
C ALA A 534 31.19 27.55 -20.77
N ASN A 535 30.07 28.11 -20.30
CA ASN A 535 29.92 29.54 -20.06
C ASN A 535 30.12 29.93 -18.58
N HIS A 536 30.50 28.99 -17.71
CA HIS A 536 30.68 29.28 -16.29
C HIS A 536 32.08 29.87 -16.03
N PRO A 537 32.22 31.04 -15.37
CA PRO A 537 33.50 31.74 -15.20
C PRO A 537 34.63 30.87 -14.62
N TYR A 538 34.29 30.00 -13.67
CA TYR A 538 35.24 29.07 -13.02
C TYR A 538 35.87 28.04 -13.99
N PHE A 539 35.21 27.73 -15.10
CA PHE A 539 35.64 26.73 -16.08
C PHE A 539 36.21 27.35 -17.37
N ALA A 540 36.55 28.64 -17.35
CA ALA A 540 37.20 29.30 -18.47
C ALA A 540 38.65 28.82 -18.68
N GLY A 541 39.09 28.72 -19.93
CA GLY A 541 40.47 28.35 -20.30
C GLY A 541 40.81 26.89 -19.98
N ASP A 542 42.04 26.64 -19.51
CA ASP A 542 42.58 25.30 -19.25
C ASP A 542 41.84 24.55 -18.11
N ALA A 543 40.98 25.25 -17.35
CA ALA A 543 40.17 24.66 -16.29
C ALA A 543 39.12 23.68 -16.83
N LEU A 544 38.68 23.82 -18.09
CA LEU A 544 37.73 22.90 -18.72
C LEU A 544 38.30 21.48 -18.89
N ALA A 545 39.61 21.36 -19.11
CA ALA A 545 40.30 20.06 -19.24
C ALA A 545 40.25 19.22 -17.95
N ARG A 546 40.01 19.85 -16.79
CA ARG A 546 39.86 19.15 -15.51
C ARG A 546 38.59 18.31 -15.44
N LEU A 547 37.58 18.65 -16.25
CA LEU A 547 36.36 17.85 -16.37
C LEU A 547 36.66 16.47 -16.98
N GLU A 548 37.70 16.37 -17.80
CA GLU A 548 38.18 15.12 -18.43
C GLU A 548 39.19 14.34 -17.56
N MET A 549 39.40 14.78 -16.32
CA MET A 549 40.25 14.10 -15.34
C MET A 549 39.43 13.41 -14.26
N CYS A 550 39.87 12.21 -13.84
CA CYS A 550 39.31 11.50 -12.69
C CYS A 550 39.50 12.30 -11.38
N GLU A 551 38.80 11.87 -10.33
CA GLU A 551 38.80 12.48 -9.00
C GLU A 551 40.22 12.75 -8.47
N ASP A 552 41.13 11.78 -8.60
CA ASP A 552 42.51 11.90 -8.11
C ASP A 552 43.35 12.87 -8.95
N CYS A 553 43.26 12.76 -10.28
CA CYS A 553 44.03 13.59 -11.20
C CYS A 553 43.56 15.04 -11.16
N ARG A 554 42.25 15.26 -11.00
CA ARG A 554 41.64 16.58 -10.83
C ARG A 554 42.17 17.27 -9.58
N VAL A 555 42.18 16.58 -8.44
CA VAL A 555 42.75 17.12 -7.19
C VAL A 555 44.23 17.44 -7.38
N LYS A 556 45.02 16.51 -7.92
CA LYS A 556 46.46 16.72 -8.19
C LYS A 556 46.72 17.93 -9.09
N ASP A 557 45.90 18.14 -10.11
CA ASP A 557 46.04 19.29 -11.01
C ASP A 557 45.74 20.62 -10.31
N VAL A 558 44.66 20.68 -9.51
CA VAL A 558 44.33 21.86 -8.70
C VAL A 558 45.48 22.23 -7.77
N TRP A 559 46.06 21.26 -7.06
CA TRP A 559 47.22 21.49 -6.19
C TRP A 559 48.46 21.96 -6.97
N LYS A 560 48.73 21.40 -8.16
CA LYS A 560 49.82 21.88 -9.03
C LYS A 560 49.61 23.33 -9.48
N THR A 561 48.37 23.71 -9.78
CA THR A 561 48.04 25.11 -10.12
C THR A 561 48.21 26.02 -8.91
N MET A 562 47.76 25.63 -7.72
CA MET A 562 47.94 26.41 -6.49
C MET A 562 49.41 26.63 -6.12
N ILE A 563 50.27 25.64 -6.33
CA ILE A 563 51.72 25.78 -6.09
C ILE A 563 52.34 26.79 -7.07
N ARG A 564 51.82 26.88 -8.29
CA ARG A 564 52.32 27.77 -9.35
C ARG A 564 51.77 29.19 -9.26
N ASP A 565 50.52 29.36 -8.85
CA ASP A 565 49.85 30.65 -8.63
C ASP A 565 48.94 30.55 -7.38
N PRO A 566 49.47 30.84 -6.17
CA PRO A 566 48.72 30.76 -4.91
C PRO A 566 47.51 31.69 -4.85
N ASP A 567 47.56 32.82 -5.58
CA ASP A 567 46.49 33.84 -5.61
C ASP A 567 45.39 33.51 -6.62
N ALA A 568 45.51 32.42 -7.39
CA ALA A 568 44.52 32.04 -8.41
C ALA A 568 43.11 31.79 -7.84
N GLN A 569 42.99 31.38 -6.58
CA GLN A 569 41.69 31.18 -5.92
C GLN A 569 41.00 32.49 -5.49
N LEU A 570 41.72 33.62 -5.50
CA LEU A 570 41.17 34.94 -5.17
C LEU A 570 40.60 35.67 -6.38
N LYS A 571 40.78 35.11 -7.59
CA LYS A 571 40.36 35.68 -8.89
C LYS A 571 39.05 35.04 -9.40
N VAL A 572 38.08 34.84 -8.52
CA VAL A 572 36.73 34.33 -8.88
C VAL A 572 35.83 35.45 -9.38
#